data_AF-A0A321L3T3-F1
#
_entry.id   AF-A0A321L3T3-F1
#
_cell.length_a   1.000
_cell.length_b   1.000
_cell.length_c   1.000
_cell.angle_alpha   90.00
_cell.angle_beta   90.00
_cell.angle_gamma   90.00
#
_symmetry.space_group_name_H-M   'P 1'
#
loop_
_entity.id
_entity.type
_entity.pdbx_description
1 polymer ?
#
loop_
_entity_poly.entity_id
_entity_poly.type
_entity_poly.pdbx_seq_one_letter_code
_entity_poly.pdbx_strand_id
1 'polypeptide(L)'
;MLSSLALLIKLSYQPKSALASLRDSAPYLAGGMLALLATFAFEYAASGSFWVERSARGQAFGDHYSPILITLLVSNLIAAAAPVAFVALVFVPACLFSASLIDRRTSFGVLLRQEYAPLLTCVLYSWALSHLVITIPAFFLSALGQGDAVVLIAIGAARFGYFLVLVALAFHTVLRLSYSAALGGTVLACVSLIALPLVPRLGRFLTSPMILILVILFLRSYWTELMSSHEGRIRFKQSLETATLNPADATAHYNLGLIYQQRGMNEEAKASFRRAIEIDTDETDAHYQLGRMARAEGRLADAIQHFDAVVRQNSSHSQNEVWREIGRAYLQAGQFEDAADALRQFLDKRPSNAEGRYYYGVALNRLGREKEALVEMNVVIESVRTSPPYKYRMEKSWMREAQSFIANSGAQK
;
A
#
# COMPACT_ATOMS: atom_id res chain seq x y z
N MET A 1 -17.66 -3.69 3.07
CA MET A 1 -18.45 -3.32 4.27
C MET A 1 -19.18 -4.54 4.85
N LEU A 2 -20.12 -5.17 4.12
CA LEU A 2 -20.84 -6.37 4.60
C LEU A 2 -19.91 -7.54 4.98
N SER A 3 -18.89 -7.83 4.14
CA SER A 3 -17.88 -8.86 4.43
C SER A 3 -17.05 -8.57 5.69
N SER A 4 -16.68 -7.31 5.88
CA SER A 4 -15.96 -6.82 7.07
C SER A 4 -16.78 -6.99 8.34
N LEU A 5 -18.07 -6.66 8.28
CA LEU A 5 -18.99 -6.82 9.42
C LEU A 5 -19.21 -8.30 9.74
N ALA A 6 -19.33 -9.17 8.73
CA ALA A 6 -19.40 -10.61 8.92
C ALA A 6 -18.15 -11.18 9.62
N LEU A 7 -16.95 -10.69 9.30
CA LEU A 7 -15.71 -11.08 9.99
C LEU A 7 -15.69 -10.63 11.45
N LEU A 8 -16.23 -9.44 11.75
CA LEU A 8 -16.36 -8.95 13.12
C LEU A 8 -17.33 -9.81 13.94
N ILE A 9 -18.46 -10.21 13.37
CA ILE A 9 -19.40 -11.15 14.01
C ILE A 9 -18.71 -12.51 14.18
N LYS A 10 -18.00 -13.01 13.17
CA LYS A 10 -17.25 -14.28 13.26
C LYS A 10 -16.22 -14.27 14.39
N LEU A 11 -15.59 -13.13 14.66
CA LEU A 11 -14.62 -12.98 15.74
C LEU A 11 -15.24 -13.22 17.13
N SER A 12 -16.53 -12.97 17.32
CA SER A 12 -17.19 -13.15 18.63
C SER A 12 -17.42 -14.61 19.00
N TYR A 13 -17.71 -15.49 18.03
CA TYR A 13 -18.03 -16.90 18.29
C TYR A 13 -16.95 -17.89 17.80
N GLN A 14 -16.12 -17.51 16.83
CA GLN A 14 -15.02 -18.32 16.27
C GLN A 14 -13.73 -17.50 16.14
N PRO A 15 -13.11 -17.07 17.26
CA PRO A 15 -12.03 -16.09 17.23
C PRO A 15 -10.81 -16.56 16.44
N LYS A 16 -10.40 -17.83 16.58
CA LYS A 16 -9.23 -18.37 15.87
C LYS A 16 -9.40 -18.36 14.35
N SER A 17 -10.56 -18.81 13.86
CA SER A 17 -10.86 -18.85 12.42
C SER A 17 -11.04 -17.43 11.85
N ALA A 18 -11.69 -16.54 12.60
CA ALA A 18 -11.86 -15.15 12.22
C ALA A 18 -10.51 -14.43 12.11
N LEU A 19 -9.63 -14.58 13.10
CA LEU A 19 -8.29 -13.98 13.09
C LEU A 19 -7.42 -14.50 11.94
N ALA A 20 -7.49 -15.81 11.63
CA ALA A 20 -6.82 -16.35 10.46
C ALA A 20 -7.36 -15.74 9.14
N SER A 21 -8.67 -15.55 9.04
CA SER A 21 -9.31 -14.91 7.88
C SER A 21 -8.91 -13.43 7.77
N LEU A 22 -8.83 -12.72 8.90
CA LEU A 22 -8.41 -11.32 8.98
C LEU A 22 -6.92 -11.14 8.65
N ARG A 23 -6.06 -12.07 9.06
CA ARG A 23 -4.65 -12.09 8.70
C ARG A 23 -4.45 -12.24 7.19
N ASP A 24 -5.24 -13.12 6.57
CA ASP A 24 -5.10 -13.46 5.15
C ASP A 24 -5.68 -12.39 4.22
N SER A 25 -6.73 -11.67 4.66
CA SER A 25 -7.39 -10.62 3.86
C SER A 25 -6.96 -9.20 4.21
N ALA A 26 -6.43 -8.99 5.41
CA ALA A 26 -6.04 -7.72 6.03
C ALA A 26 -6.85 -6.49 5.59
N PRO A 27 -8.19 -6.44 5.79
CA PRO A 27 -8.99 -5.25 5.49
C PRO A 27 -8.78 -4.14 6.53
N TYR A 28 -7.57 -3.57 6.60
CA TYR A 28 -7.17 -2.59 7.61
C TYR A 28 -8.00 -1.30 7.56
N LEU A 29 -8.40 -0.81 6.38
CA LEU A 29 -9.27 0.37 6.26
C LEU A 29 -10.64 0.12 6.89
N ALA A 30 -11.24 -1.04 6.60
CA ALA A 30 -12.52 -1.42 7.20
C ALA A 30 -12.38 -1.66 8.71
N GLY A 31 -11.28 -2.28 9.15
CA GLY A 31 -10.97 -2.45 10.58
C GLY A 31 -10.82 -1.13 11.31
N GLY A 32 -10.11 -0.16 10.72
CA GLY A 32 -9.97 1.19 11.25
C GLY A 32 -11.31 1.91 11.37
N MET A 33 -12.13 1.85 10.33
CA MET A 33 -13.47 2.46 10.36
C MET A 33 -14.38 1.81 11.42
N LEU A 34 -14.38 0.47 11.53
CA LEU A 34 -15.13 -0.24 12.56
C LEU A 34 -14.65 0.10 13.98
N ALA A 35 -13.34 0.19 14.18
CA ALA A 35 -12.74 0.61 15.45
C ALA A 35 -13.14 2.04 15.82
N LEU A 36 -13.10 2.98 14.85
CA LEU A 36 -13.52 4.36 15.05
C LEU A 36 -15.01 4.45 15.39
N LEU A 37 -15.88 3.78 14.63
CA LEU A 37 -17.32 3.77 14.87
C LEU A 37 -17.68 3.17 16.22
N ALA A 38 -17.05 2.05 16.59
CA ALA A 38 -17.30 1.40 17.88
C ALA A 38 -16.80 2.27 19.05
N THR A 39 -15.65 2.93 18.90
CA THR A 39 -15.13 3.87 19.93
C THR A 39 -16.02 5.10 20.02
N PHE A 40 -16.45 5.67 18.90
CA PHE A 40 -17.35 6.81 18.87
C PHE A 40 -18.71 6.48 19.51
N ALA A 41 -19.28 5.32 19.20
CA ALA A 41 -20.53 4.86 19.83
C ALA A 41 -20.39 4.72 21.35
N PHE A 42 -19.25 4.20 21.82
CA PHE A 42 -18.94 4.11 23.25
C PHE A 42 -18.82 5.49 23.91
N GLU A 43 -18.02 6.40 23.34
CA GLU A 43 -17.86 7.77 23.84
C GLU A 43 -19.19 8.52 23.85
N TYR A 44 -19.99 8.36 22.80
CA TYR A 44 -21.32 8.93 22.72
C TYR A 44 -22.25 8.36 23.81
N ALA A 45 -22.28 7.04 24.00
CA ALA A 45 -23.09 6.40 25.04
C ALA A 45 -22.65 6.81 26.46
N ALA A 46 -21.34 6.93 26.71
CA ALA A 46 -20.80 7.41 27.97
C ALA A 46 -21.23 8.88 28.23
N SER A 47 -21.16 9.72 27.21
CA SER A 47 -21.65 11.11 27.26
C SER A 47 -23.17 11.23 27.31
N GLY A 48 -23.93 10.17 27.01
CA GLY A 48 -25.40 10.12 27.10
C GLY A 48 -25.94 10.44 28.49
N SER A 49 -25.19 10.06 29.54
CA SER A 49 -25.46 10.43 30.95
C SER A 49 -25.57 11.95 31.16
N PHE A 50 -24.74 12.74 30.46
CA PHE A 50 -24.77 14.20 30.49
C PHE A 50 -26.06 14.78 29.88
N TRP A 51 -26.59 14.15 28.82
CA TRP A 51 -27.83 14.58 28.17
C TRP A 51 -29.07 14.27 29.01
N VAL A 52 -29.09 13.09 29.66
CA VAL A 52 -30.16 12.68 30.58
C VAL A 52 -30.22 13.60 31.80
N GLU A 53 -29.06 13.92 32.39
CA GLU A 53 -28.98 14.80 33.57
C GLU A 53 -29.39 16.27 33.24
N ARG A 54 -29.09 16.74 32.03
CA ARG A 54 -29.45 18.10 31.58
C ARG A 54 -30.92 18.23 31.21
N SER A 55 -31.50 17.19 30.61
CA SER A 55 -32.94 17.09 30.37
C SER A 55 -33.73 17.01 31.68
N ALA A 56 -33.19 16.32 32.70
CA ALA A 56 -33.78 16.23 34.03
C ALA A 56 -33.78 17.58 34.78
N ARG A 57 -32.87 18.50 34.46
CA ARG A 57 -32.83 19.87 35.02
C ARG A 57 -33.78 20.87 34.34
N GLY A 58 -34.69 20.41 33.47
CA GLY A 58 -35.75 21.25 32.88
C GLY A 58 -35.27 22.38 31.95
N GLN A 59 -34.02 22.34 31.48
CA GLN A 59 -33.53 23.27 30.48
C GLN A 59 -34.11 22.87 29.11
N ALA A 60 -35.24 23.50 28.74
CA ALA A 60 -35.93 23.25 27.48
C ALA A 60 -35.05 23.57 26.26
N PHE A 61 -35.22 22.77 25.21
CA PHE A 61 -34.37 22.81 24.03
C PHE A 61 -34.82 23.94 23.06
N GLY A 62 -34.13 25.10 23.04
CA GLY A 62 -34.36 26.20 22.06
C GLY A 62 -33.38 26.31 20.87
N ASP A 63 -33.82 26.90 19.75
CA ASP A 63 -33.29 26.91 18.36
C ASP A 63 -31.78 27.17 18.08
N HIS A 64 -30.92 27.38 19.08
CA HIS A 64 -29.47 27.66 18.93
C HIS A 64 -28.60 26.38 18.88
N TYR A 65 -29.15 25.24 18.45
CA TYR A 65 -28.52 23.91 18.60
C TYR A 65 -27.38 23.57 17.64
N SER A 66 -27.37 24.15 16.44
CA SER A 66 -26.45 23.68 15.39
C SER A 66 -24.97 23.79 15.80
N PRO A 67 -24.47 24.88 16.44
CA PRO A 67 -23.03 25.01 16.70
C PRO A 67 -22.57 24.14 17.87
N ILE A 68 -23.39 24.00 18.91
CA ILE A 68 -23.07 23.22 20.12
C ILE A 68 -23.07 21.73 19.80
N LEU A 69 -24.07 21.25 19.06
CA LEU A 69 -24.16 19.85 18.64
C LEU A 69 -22.97 19.47 17.75
N ILE A 70 -22.61 20.34 16.80
CA ILE A 70 -21.43 20.15 15.93
C ILE A 70 -20.15 20.10 16.76
N THR A 71 -19.98 21.01 17.73
CA THR A 71 -18.77 21.05 18.58
C THR A 71 -18.63 19.77 19.42
N LEU A 72 -19.73 19.28 20.00
CA LEU A 72 -19.76 18.02 20.75
C LEU A 72 -19.46 16.81 19.86
N LEU A 73 -20.03 16.77 18.66
CA LEU A 73 -19.84 15.68 17.71
C LEU A 73 -18.39 15.63 17.19
N VAL A 74 -17.80 16.79 16.90
CA VAL A 74 -16.39 16.92 16.51
C VAL A 74 -15.47 16.53 17.67
N SER A 75 -15.76 16.98 18.89
CA SER A 75 -14.98 16.62 20.08
C SER A 75 -14.99 15.10 20.33
N ASN A 76 -16.16 14.46 20.23
CA ASN A 76 -16.29 13.01 20.41
C ASN A 76 -15.60 12.24 19.29
N LEU A 77 -15.62 12.75 18.06
CA LEU A 77 -14.91 12.14 16.92
C LEU A 77 -13.38 12.18 17.14
N ILE A 78 -12.85 13.31 17.61
CA ILE A 78 -11.42 13.46 17.92
C ILE A 78 -11.03 12.54 19.08
N ALA A 79 -11.86 12.49 20.13
CA ALA A 79 -11.67 11.61 21.28
C ALA A 79 -11.66 10.13 20.87
N ALA A 80 -12.51 9.73 19.91
CA ALA A 80 -12.55 8.38 19.37
C ALA A 80 -11.36 8.06 18.45
N ALA A 81 -10.86 9.04 17.69
CA ALA A 81 -9.75 8.85 16.75
C ALA A 81 -8.40 8.64 17.44
N ALA A 82 -8.16 9.35 18.54
CA ALA A 82 -6.89 9.32 19.26
C ALA A 82 -6.47 7.91 19.78
N PRO A 83 -7.34 7.12 20.44
CA PRO A 83 -6.97 5.77 20.89
C PRO A 83 -6.81 4.79 19.72
N VAL A 84 -7.60 4.92 18.64
CA VAL A 84 -7.42 4.09 17.44
C VAL A 84 -6.08 4.38 16.76
N ALA A 85 -5.69 5.66 16.68
CA ALA A 85 -4.38 6.07 16.19
C ALA A 85 -3.25 5.57 17.08
N PHE A 86 -3.42 5.61 18.41
CA PHE A 86 -2.47 5.06 19.37
C PHE A 86 -2.28 3.54 19.17
N VAL A 87 -3.38 2.81 18.97
CA VAL A 87 -3.32 1.38 18.67
C VAL A 87 -2.49 1.13 17.41
N ALA A 88 -2.76 1.87 16.34
CA ALA A 88 -2.07 1.70 15.07
C ALA A 88 -0.58 2.10 15.11
N LEU A 89 -0.26 3.25 15.72
CA LEU A 89 1.06 3.87 15.63
C LEU A 89 2.00 3.47 16.77
N VAL A 90 1.47 3.02 17.91
CA VAL A 90 2.28 2.73 19.11
C VAL A 90 2.10 1.28 19.55
N PHE A 91 0.86 0.85 19.78
CA PHE A 91 0.61 -0.48 20.35
C PHE A 91 0.98 -1.62 19.39
N VAL A 92 0.60 -1.54 18.12
CA VAL A 92 0.94 -2.58 17.13
C VAL A 92 2.46 -2.66 16.87
N PRO A 93 3.21 -1.55 16.71
CA PRO A 93 4.67 -1.60 16.67
C PRO A 93 5.29 -2.15 17.96
N ALA A 94 4.77 -1.79 19.14
CA ALA A 94 5.22 -2.36 20.42
C ALA A 94 4.96 -3.87 20.48
N CYS A 95 3.85 -4.33 19.91
CA CYS A 95 3.56 -5.75 19.75
C CYS A 95 4.63 -6.45 18.90
N LEU A 96 4.94 -5.93 17.71
CA LEU A 96 5.97 -6.52 16.85
C LEU A 96 7.37 -6.46 17.46
N PHE A 97 7.68 -5.38 18.20
CA PHE A 97 8.93 -5.26 18.95
C PHE A 97 9.03 -6.32 20.03
N SER A 98 7.97 -6.51 20.84
CA SER A 98 7.93 -7.56 21.85
C SER A 98 8.12 -8.95 21.26
N ALA A 99 7.54 -9.22 20.08
CA ALA A 99 7.72 -10.48 19.39
C ALA A 99 9.16 -10.68 18.92
N SER A 100 9.85 -9.63 18.46
CA SER A 100 11.27 -9.71 18.09
C SER A 100 12.21 -9.99 19.27
N LEU A 101 11.80 -9.63 20.49
CA LEU A 101 12.54 -9.96 21.71
C LEU A 101 12.36 -11.43 22.12
N ILE A 102 11.18 -11.98 21.87
CA ILE A 102 10.81 -13.35 22.20
C ILE A 102 11.37 -14.32 21.16
N ASP A 103 11.21 -14.01 19.87
CA ASP A 103 11.76 -14.79 18.77
C ASP A 103 13.00 -14.10 18.20
N ARG A 104 14.17 -14.48 18.74
CA ARG A 104 15.49 -13.91 18.37
C ARG A 104 15.91 -14.20 16.91
N ARG A 105 15.11 -14.94 16.15
CA ARG A 105 15.43 -15.32 14.76
C ARG A 105 15.04 -14.24 13.75
N THR A 106 14.13 -13.33 14.09
CA THR A 106 13.60 -12.32 13.16
C THR A 106 13.80 -10.92 13.71
N SER A 107 14.40 -10.03 12.91
CA SER A 107 14.59 -8.64 13.33
C SER A 107 13.27 -7.85 13.31
N PHE A 108 13.16 -6.87 14.21
CA PHE A 108 11.99 -6.00 14.30
C PHE A 108 11.62 -5.35 12.95
N GLY A 109 12.60 -4.87 12.19
CA GLY A 109 12.36 -4.23 10.88
C GLY A 109 11.77 -5.17 9.83
N VAL A 110 12.03 -6.47 9.92
CA VAL A 110 11.43 -7.48 9.04
C VAL A 110 9.99 -7.75 9.45
N LEU A 111 9.74 -7.96 10.74
CA LEU A 111 8.38 -8.15 11.28
C LEU A 111 7.48 -6.93 11.00
N LEU A 112 8.03 -5.73 11.14
CA LEU A 112 7.32 -4.49 10.84
C LEU A 112 6.86 -4.48 9.37
N ARG A 113 7.76 -4.75 8.42
CA ARG A 113 7.39 -4.76 7.00
C ARG A 113 6.45 -5.88 6.58
N GLN A 114 6.55 -7.05 7.20
CA GLN A 114 5.82 -8.24 6.75
C GLN A 114 4.49 -8.47 7.47
N GLU A 115 4.45 -8.20 8.77
CA GLU A 115 3.37 -8.63 9.66
C GLU A 115 2.60 -7.46 10.29
N TYR A 116 2.96 -6.19 10.00
CA TYR A 116 2.23 -5.03 10.50
C TYR A 116 0.79 -4.97 10.01
N ALA A 117 0.54 -5.05 8.70
CA ALA A 117 -0.81 -4.94 8.15
C ALA A 117 -1.78 -6.05 8.66
N PRO A 118 -1.39 -7.34 8.68
CA PRO A 118 -2.20 -8.40 9.28
C PRO A 118 -2.46 -8.19 10.77
N LEU A 119 -1.41 -7.85 11.54
CA LEU A 119 -1.53 -7.67 12.98
C LEU A 119 -2.39 -6.45 13.32
N LEU A 120 -2.15 -5.32 12.64
CA LEU A 120 -2.96 -4.11 12.76
C LEU A 120 -4.44 -4.42 12.53
N THR A 121 -4.75 -5.14 11.46
CA THR A 121 -6.14 -5.52 11.16
C THR A 121 -6.74 -6.35 12.30
N CYS A 122 -6.05 -7.39 12.74
CA CYS A 122 -6.54 -8.24 13.83
C CYS A 122 -6.77 -7.45 15.13
N VAL A 123 -5.83 -6.56 15.47
CA VAL A 123 -5.90 -5.73 16.67
C VAL A 123 -7.04 -4.70 16.56
N LEU A 124 -7.24 -4.06 15.41
CA LEU A 124 -8.33 -3.10 15.19
C LEU A 124 -9.71 -3.77 15.26
N TYR A 125 -9.87 -4.98 14.70
CA TYR A 125 -11.11 -5.75 14.84
C TYR A 125 -11.34 -6.20 16.28
N SER A 126 -10.27 -6.62 16.98
CA SER A 126 -10.34 -6.97 18.41
C SER A 126 -10.72 -5.75 19.27
N TRP A 127 -10.21 -4.57 18.92
CA TRP A 127 -10.59 -3.30 19.53
C TRP A 127 -12.05 -2.97 19.29
N ALA A 128 -12.52 -3.04 18.03
CA ALA A 128 -13.91 -2.80 17.69
C ALA A 128 -14.86 -3.74 18.44
N LEU A 129 -14.54 -5.05 18.44
CA LEU A 129 -15.37 -6.04 19.10
C LEU A 129 -15.41 -5.84 20.62
N SER A 130 -14.28 -5.53 21.26
CA SER A 130 -14.26 -5.28 22.70
C SER A 130 -15.13 -4.09 23.10
N HIS A 131 -15.17 -3.04 22.28
CA HIS A 131 -16.09 -1.92 22.49
C HIS A 131 -17.54 -2.37 22.32
N LEU A 132 -17.89 -3.04 21.22
CA LEU A 132 -19.29 -3.41 20.96
C LEU A 132 -19.88 -4.35 22.02
N VAL A 133 -19.15 -5.40 22.41
CA VAL A 133 -19.64 -6.42 23.35
C VAL A 133 -19.96 -5.81 24.72
N ILE A 134 -19.26 -4.74 25.11
CA ILE A 134 -19.33 -4.20 26.48
C ILE A 134 -20.06 -2.86 26.55
N THR A 135 -20.10 -2.10 25.45
CA THR A 135 -20.92 -0.88 25.35
C THR A 135 -22.41 -1.19 25.51
N ILE A 136 -22.88 -2.31 24.95
CA ILE A 136 -24.29 -2.69 25.00
C ILE A 136 -24.75 -2.92 26.46
N PRO A 137 -24.12 -3.80 27.27
CA PRO A 137 -24.45 -3.94 28.69
C PRO A 137 -24.28 -2.66 29.51
N ALA A 138 -23.23 -1.87 29.24
CA ALA A 138 -22.96 -0.63 29.95
C ALA A 138 -24.08 0.42 29.77
N PHE A 139 -24.63 0.51 28.55
CA PHE A 139 -25.77 1.37 28.24
C PHE A 139 -27.05 0.93 28.98
N PHE A 140 -27.32 -0.37 29.05
CA PHE A 140 -28.49 -0.87 29.80
C PHE A 140 -28.34 -0.65 31.30
N LEU A 141 -27.15 -0.85 31.87
CA LEU A 141 -26.89 -0.64 33.30
C LEU A 141 -27.00 0.84 33.69
N SER A 142 -26.55 1.76 32.82
CA SER A 142 -26.72 3.20 33.05
C SER A 142 -28.18 3.64 32.92
N ALA A 143 -28.93 3.07 31.97
CA ALA A 143 -30.38 3.32 31.83
C ALA A 143 -31.20 2.84 33.04
N LEU A 144 -30.74 1.80 33.74
CA LEU A 144 -31.35 1.27 34.97
C LEU A 144 -30.96 2.06 36.24
N GLY A 145 -30.17 3.13 36.12
CA GLY A 145 -29.73 3.94 37.26
C GLY A 145 -28.68 3.28 38.15
N GLN A 146 -28.11 2.14 37.76
CA GLN A 146 -27.09 1.40 38.51
C GLN A 146 -25.66 1.76 38.08
N GLY A 147 -25.45 3.03 37.75
CA GLY A 147 -24.19 3.57 37.20
C GLY A 147 -23.14 3.93 38.26
N ASP A 148 -22.98 3.13 39.32
CA ASP A 148 -21.94 3.40 40.32
C ASP A 148 -20.55 3.39 39.67
N ALA A 149 -19.67 4.29 40.13
CA ALA A 149 -18.31 4.43 39.58
C ALA A 149 -17.54 3.09 39.58
N VAL A 150 -17.79 2.24 40.57
CA VAL A 150 -17.20 0.89 40.68
C VAL A 150 -17.64 -0.01 39.54
N VAL A 151 -18.92 0.03 39.15
CA VAL A 151 -19.47 -0.78 38.05
C VAL A 151 -18.86 -0.33 36.71
N LEU A 152 -18.74 0.98 36.49
CA LEU A 152 -18.11 1.53 35.28
C LEU A 152 -16.63 1.17 35.17
N ILE A 153 -15.89 1.19 36.28
CA ILE A 153 -14.48 0.75 36.33
C ILE A 153 -14.38 -0.75 36.03
N ALA A 154 -15.25 -1.58 36.62
CA ALA A 154 -15.27 -3.03 36.38
C ALA A 154 -15.57 -3.36 34.91
N ILE A 155 -16.52 -2.66 34.29
CA ILE A 155 -16.85 -2.77 32.87
C ILE A 155 -15.63 -2.38 32.00
N GLY A 156 -14.95 -1.29 32.34
CA GLY A 156 -13.73 -0.85 31.65
C GLY A 156 -12.61 -1.89 31.75
N ALA A 157 -12.40 -2.47 32.94
CA ALA A 157 -11.41 -3.51 33.17
C ALA A 157 -11.75 -4.81 32.41
N ALA A 158 -13.00 -5.24 32.43
CA ALA A 158 -13.47 -6.40 31.67
C ALA A 158 -13.28 -6.21 30.16
N ARG A 159 -13.53 -4.99 29.65
CA ARG A 159 -13.29 -4.63 28.24
C ARG A 159 -11.84 -4.72 27.85
N PHE A 160 -10.99 -4.14 28.67
CA PHE A 160 -9.57 -4.16 28.42
C PHE A 160 -9.01 -5.59 28.51
N GLY A 161 -9.45 -6.38 29.49
CA GLY A 161 -9.09 -7.80 29.61
C GLY A 161 -9.52 -8.62 28.39
N TYR A 162 -10.77 -8.46 27.92
CA TYR A 162 -11.26 -9.13 26.73
C TYR A 162 -10.47 -8.75 25.47
N PHE A 163 -10.15 -7.47 25.32
CA PHE A 163 -9.26 -6.98 24.25
C PHE A 163 -7.90 -7.68 24.29
N LEU A 164 -7.24 -7.76 25.45
CA LEU A 164 -5.94 -8.41 25.58
C LEU A 164 -5.98 -9.91 25.24
N VAL A 165 -7.06 -10.61 25.61
CA VAL A 165 -7.25 -12.02 25.21
C VAL A 165 -7.29 -12.16 23.69
N LEU A 166 -8.06 -11.30 23.01
CA LEU A 166 -8.12 -11.30 21.55
C LEU A 166 -6.78 -10.92 20.91
N VAL A 167 -6.03 -9.97 21.49
CA VAL A 167 -4.68 -9.61 21.03
C VAL A 167 -3.70 -10.77 21.19
N ALA A 168 -3.74 -11.52 22.29
CA ALA A 168 -2.90 -12.69 22.49
C ALA A 168 -3.22 -13.79 21.46
N LEU A 169 -4.50 -13.99 21.13
CA LEU A 169 -4.90 -14.88 20.03
C LEU A 169 -4.43 -14.35 18.67
N ALA A 170 -4.53 -13.04 18.43
CA ALA A 170 -4.03 -12.41 17.21
C ALA A 170 -2.53 -12.63 17.05
N PHE A 171 -1.75 -12.45 18.12
CA PHE A 171 -0.32 -12.73 18.13
C PHE A 171 0.01 -14.17 17.77
N HIS A 172 -0.68 -15.12 18.38
CA HIS A 172 -0.51 -16.54 18.07
C HIS A 172 -0.80 -16.82 16.59
N THR A 173 -1.90 -16.29 16.05
CA THR A 173 -2.33 -16.56 14.67
C THR A 173 -1.48 -15.87 13.60
N VAL A 174 -1.07 -14.62 13.84
CA VAL A 174 -0.31 -13.81 12.88
C VAL A 174 1.17 -14.19 12.91
N LEU A 175 1.78 -14.19 14.09
CA LEU A 175 3.22 -14.44 14.24
C LEU A 175 3.58 -15.91 14.42
N ARG A 176 2.59 -16.80 14.47
CA ARG A 176 2.79 -18.27 14.61
C ARG A 176 3.60 -18.66 15.85
N LEU A 177 3.53 -17.85 16.90
CA LEU A 177 4.18 -18.08 18.19
C LEU A 177 3.44 -19.14 19.01
N SER A 178 4.08 -19.75 20.01
CA SER A 178 3.35 -20.56 21.01
C SER A 178 2.39 -19.69 21.83
N TYR A 179 1.36 -20.29 22.44
CA TYR A 179 0.41 -19.53 23.27
C TYR A 179 1.10 -18.79 24.44
N SER A 180 2.12 -19.39 25.05
CA SER A 180 2.89 -18.75 26.12
C SER A 180 3.71 -17.56 25.62
N ALA A 181 4.36 -17.70 24.46
CA ALA A 181 5.10 -16.62 23.83
C ALA A 181 4.17 -15.48 23.39
N ALA A 182 3.00 -15.80 22.83
CA ALA A 182 1.99 -14.81 22.45
C ALA A 182 1.44 -14.04 23.66
N LEU A 183 1.18 -14.74 24.77
CA LEU A 183 0.76 -14.11 26.03
C LEU A 183 1.86 -13.19 26.57
N GLY A 184 3.10 -13.68 26.65
CA GLY A 184 4.26 -12.90 27.10
C GLY A 184 4.50 -11.65 26.25
N GLY A 185 4.38 -11.76 24.93
CA GLY A 185 4.48 -10.63 24.00
C GLY A 185 3.37 -9.61 24.22
N THR A 186 2.13 -10.06 24.44
CA THR A 186 0.99 -9.19 24.76
C THR A 186 1.23 -8.40 26.05
N VAL A 187 1.69 -9.07 27.10
CA VAL A 187 2.00 -8.44 28.39
C VAL A 187 3.14 -7.43 28.24
N LEU A 188 4.19 -7.78 27.50
CA LEU A 188 5.31 -6.87 27.26
C LEU A 188 4.90 -5.65 26.42
N ALA A 189 4.03 -5.84 25.43
CA ALA A 189 3.47 -4.75 24.63
C ALA A 189 2.60 -3.80 25.46
N CYS A 190 1.98 -4.26 26.55
CA CYS A 190 1.22 -3.40 27.46
C CYS A 190 2.07 -2.31 28.13
N VAL A 191 3.40 -2.45 28.17
CA VAL A 191 4.29 -1.37 28.63
C VAL A 191 4.08 -0.10 27.81
N SER A 192 3.71 -0.21 26.53
CA SER A 192 3.43 0.95 25.69
C SER A 192 2.23 1.77 26.19
N LEU A 193 1.33 1.17 26.97
CA LEU A 193 0.15 1.84 27.54
C LEU A 193 0.51 2.88 28.59
N ILE A 194 1.74 2.87 29.12
CA ILE A 194 2.26 3.97 29.95
C ILE A 194 2.22 5.30 29.18
N ALA A 195 2.29 5.27 27.85
CA ALA A 195 2.17 6.45 27.01
C ALA A 195 0.72 6.90 26.75
N LEU A 196 -0.29 6.09 27.14
CA LEU A 196 -1.72 6.38 26.89
C LEU A 196 -2.19 7.72 27.50
N PRO A 197 -1.78 8.14 28.72
CA PRO A 197 -2.13 9.45 29.27
C PRO A 197 -1.58 10.65 28.50
N LEU A 198 -0.59 10.45 27.62
CA LEU A 198 -0.09 11.50 26.73
C LEU A 198 -1.00 11.72 25.51
N VAL A 199 -1.81 10.72 25.14
CA VAL A 199 -2.65 10.75 23.93
C VAL A 199 -3.62 11.96 23.90
N PRO A 200 -4.35 12.31 24.98
CA PRO A 200 -5.20 13.51 24.98
C PRO A 200 -4.42 14.82 24.87
N ARG A 201 -3.18 14.84 25.37
CA ARG A 201 -2.29 16.01 25.28
C ARG A 201 -1.80 16.21 23.85
N LEU A 202 -1.42 15.12 23.17
CA LEU A 202 -1.08 15.15 21.74
C LEU A 202 -2.31 15.41 20.84
N GLY A 203 -3.49 14.94 21.23
CA GLY A 203 -4.74 15.18 20.51
C GLY A 203 -5.03 16.67 20.30
N ARG A 204 -4.71 17.52 21.29
CA ARG A 204 -4.82 19.00 21.18
C ARG A 204 -3.87 19.62 20.16
N PHE A 205 -2.77 18.95 19.81
CA PHE A 205 -1.90 19.39 18.72
C PHE A 205 -2.44 18.92 17.37
N LEU A 206 -3.04 17.73 17.31
CA LEU A 206 -3.68 17.18 16.11
C LEU A 206 -5.00 17.88 15.74
N THR A 207 -5.60 18.65 16.67
CA THR A 207 -6.73 19.54 16.34
C THR A 207 -6.31 20.72 15.48
N SER A 208 -5.02 21.04 15.37
CA SER A 208 -4.54 22.04 14.42
C SER A 208 -4.59 21.46 13.00
N PRO A 209 -5.36 22.03 12.08
CA PRO A 209 -5.49 21.51 10.71
C PRO A 209 -4.14 21.49 9.97
N MET A 210 -3.23 22.41 10.29
CA MET A 210 -1.91 22.48 9.66
C MET A 210 -0.99 21.33 10.13
N ILE A 211 -0.97 21.05 11.44
CA ILE A 211 -0.18 19.95 12.02
C ILE A 211 -0.74 18.62 11.53
N LEU A 212 -2.06 18.49 11.48
CA LEU A 212 -2.73 17.28 10.97
C LEU A 212 -2.33 17.00 9.52
N ILE A 213 -2.34 18.00 8.64
CA ILE A 213 -1.92 17.84 7.24
C ILE A 213 -0.45 17.41 7.15
N LEU A 214 0.45 18.03 7.92
CA LEU A 214 1.87 17.66 7.93
C LEU A 214 2.08 16.21 8.40
N VAL A 215 1.39 15.81 9.47
CA VAL A 215 1.45 14.45 10.01
C VAL A 215 0.90 13.45 8.99
N ILE A 216 -0.21 13.76 8.32
CA ILE A 216 -0.78 12.91 7.26
C ILE A 216 0.19 12.75 6.09
N LEU A 217 0.81 13.85 5.61
CA LEU A 217 1.76 13.79 4.50
C LEU A 217 3.02 12.99 4.86
N PHE A 218 3.53 13.18 6.08
CA PHE A 218 4.70 12.44 6.57
C PHE A 218 4.39 10.95 6.73
N LEU A 219 3.27 10.62 7.38
CA LEU A 219 2.86 9.24 7.59
C LEU A 219 2.42 8.54 6.30
N ARG A 220 1.96 9.28 5.28
CA ARG A 220 1.53 8.69 4.01
C ARG A 220 2.64 7.85 3.37
N SER A 221 3.85 8.38 3.25
CA SER A 221 4.97 7.67 2.62
C SER A 221 5.34 6.40 3.39
N TYR A 222 5.39 6.51 4.73
CA TYR A 222 5.70 5.39 5.61
C TYR A 222 4.60 4.30 5.55
N TRP A 223 3.34 4.72 5.58
CA TRP A 223 2.19 3.84 5.47
C TRP A 223 2.16 3.12 4.13
N THR A 224 2.40 3.81 3.01
CA THR A 224 2.42 3.16 1.69
C THR A 224 3.48 2.07 1.61
N GLU A 225 4.67 2.28 2.15
CA GLU A 225 5.71 1.26 2.16
C GLU A 225 5.30 0.05 3.01
N LEU A 226 4.78 0.30 4.21
CA LEU A 226 4.37 -0.73 5.17
C LEU A 226 3.19 -1.58 4.66
N MET A 227 2.26 -0.98 3.93
CA MET A 227 1.09 -1.68 3.40
C MET A 227 1.36 -2.38 2.06
N SER A 228 2.29 -1.85 1.24
CA SER A 228 2.60 -2.40 -0.09
C SER A 228 3.05 -3.87 -0.07
N SER A 229 3.80 -4.28 0.96
CA SER A 229 4.27 -5.65 1.11
C SER A 229 3.11 -6.66 1.23
N HIS A 230 2.06 -6.27 1.94
CA HIS A 230 0.91 -7.15 2.17
C HIS A 230 0.01 -7.23 0.93
N GLU A 231 -0.24 -6.11 0.25
CA GLU A 231 -0.98 -6.13 -1.02
C GLU A 231 -0.32 -7.05 -2.05
N GLY A 232 1.01 -7.03 -2.16
CA GLY A 232 1.76 -7.94 -3.04
C GLY A 232 1.59 -9.42 -2.67
N ARG A 233 1.45 -9.76 -1.37
CA ARG A 233 1.16 -11.12 -0.92
C ARG A 233 -0.27 -11.55 -1.28
N ILE A 234 -1.26 -10.68 -1.09
CA ILE A 234 -2.66 -10.95 -1.45
C ILE A 234 -2.79 -11.17 -2.96
N ARG A 235 -2.25 -10.25 -3.77
CA ARG A 235 -2.28 -10.36 -5.24
C ARG A 235 -1.62 -11.64 -5.72
N PHE A 236 -0.52 -12.04 -5.09
CA PHE A 236 0.16 -13.31 -5.40
C PHE A 236 -0.73 -14.51 -5.11
N LYS A 237 -1.31 -14.57 -3.90
CA LYS A 237 -2.19 -15.67 -3.50
C LYS A 237 -3.40 -15.76 -4.43
N GLN A 238 -4.01 -14.62 -4.75
CA GLN A 238 -5.15 -14.56 -5.67
C GLN A 238 -4.76 -15.02 -7.08
N SER A 239 -3.65 -14.54 -7.64
CA SER A 239 -3.20 -14.93 -8.99
C SER A 239 -2.83 -16.42 -9.05
N LEU A 240 -2.24 -16.96 -7.98
CA LEU A 240 -1.95 -18.38 -7.86
C LEU A 240 -3.25 -19.21 -7.76
N GLU A 241 -4.20 -18.78 -6.93
CA GLU A 241 -5.49 -19.43 -6.78
C GLU A 241 -6.26 -19.44 -8.11
N THR A 242 -6.33 -18.31 -8.82
CA THR A 242 -6.97 -18.25 -10.14
C THR A 242 -6.26 -19.13 -11.15
N ALA A 243 -4.92 -19.15 -11.16
CA ALA A 243 -4.15 -20.05 -12.03
C ALA A 243 -4.36 -21.54 -11.68
N THR A 244 -4.65 -21.88 -10.42
CA THR A 244 -4.96 -23.27 -10.02
C THR A 244 -6.40 -23.67 -10.33
N LEU A 245 -7.37 -22.76 -10.13
CA LEU A 245 -8.79 -23.01 -10.38
C LEU A 245 -9.11 -22.99 -11.88
N ASN A 246 -8.47 -22.11 -12.64
CA ASN A 246 -8.56 -22.04 -14.09
C ASN A 246 -7.15 -22.02 -14.70
N PRO A 247 -6.55 -23.20 -14.95
CA PRO A 247 -5.23 -23.30 -15.57
C PRO A 247 -5.13 -22.72 -16.99
N ALA A 248 -6.28 -22.41 -17.62
CA ALA A 248 -6.41 -21.80 -18.94
C ALA A 248 -6.74 -20.30 -18.88
N ASP A 249 -6.48 -19.63 -17.76
CA ASP A 249 -6.57 -18.18 -17.63
C ASP A 249 -5.20 -17.53 -17.91
N ALA A 250 -5.03 -16.98 -19.13
CA ALA A 250 -3.79 -16.32 -19.55
C ALA A 250 -3.45 -15.10 -18.66
N THR A 251 -4.47 -14.30 -18.30
CA THR A 251 -4.32 -13.10 -17.47
C THR A 251 -3.83 -13.44 -16.06
N ALA A 252 -4.28 -14.56 -15.48
CA ALA A 252 -3.78 -15.04 -14.19
C ALA A 252 -2.28 -15.36 -14.23
N HIS A 253 -1.82 -16.07 -15.27
CA HIS A 253 -0.40 -16.39 -15.47
C HIS A 253 0.43 -15.14 -15.76
N TYR A 254 -0.08 -14.19 -16.55
CA TYR A 254 0.58 -12.89 -16.76
C TYR A 254 0.76 -12.11 -15.45
N ASN A 255 -0.29 -11.98 -14.64
CA ASN A 255 -0.21 -11.32 -13.34
C ASN A 255 0.76 -12.02 -12.39
N LEU A 256 0.77 -13.36 -12.37
CA LEU A 256 1.72 -14.15 -11.60
C LEU A 256 3.17 -13.85 -12.03
N GLY A 257 3.41 -13.73 -13.35
CA GLY A 257 4.70 -13.34 -13.91
C GLY A 257 5.18 -11.97 -13.44
N LEU A 258 4.30 -10.95 -13.46
CA LEU A 258 4.62 -9.62 -12.93
C LEU A 258 5.00 -9.66 -11.45
N ILE A 259 4.32 -10.48 -10.66
CA ILE A 259 4.60 -10.60 -9.22
C ILE A 259 5.93 -11.32 -8.96
N TYR A 260 6.25 -12.36 -9.73
CA TYR A 260 7.56 -13.01 -9.67
C TYR A 260 8.68 -12.02 -10.05
N GLN A 261 8.47 -11.21 -11.09
CA GLN A 261 9.44 -10.19 -11.51
C GLN A 261 9.66 -9.15 -10.40
N GLN A 262 8.61 -8.66 -9.75
CA GLN A 262 8.72 -7.74 -8.60
C GLN A 262 9.51 -8.35 -7.43
N ARG A 263 9.49 -9.68 -7.28
CA ARG A 263 10.25 -10.42 -6.27
C ARG A 263 11.67 -10.78 -6.70
N GLY A 264 12.09 -10.40 -7.90
CA GLY A 264 13.40 -10.77 -8.47
C GLY A 264 13.51 -12.23 -8.91
N MET A 265 12.39 -12.96 -8.95
CA MET A 265 12.29 -14.36 -9.39
C MET A 265 12.14 -14.40 -10.92
N ASN A 266 13.23 -14.09 -11.63
CA ASN A 266 13.19 -13.86 -13.08
C ASN A 266 12.84 -15.11 -13.89
N GLU A 267 13.27 -16.30 -13.47
CA GLU A 267 12.97 -17.54 -14.20
C GLU A 267 11.50 -17.95 -14.05
N GLU A 268 10.95 -17.84 -12.85
CA GLU A 268 9.53 -18.08 -12.56
C GLU A 268 8.62 -17.06 -13.26
N ALA A 269 9.10 -15.81 -13.37
CA ALA A 269 8.42 -14.78 -14.15
C ALA A 269 8.34 -15.15 -15.63
N LYS A 270 9.47 -15.55 -16.25
CA LYS A 270 9.48 -16.02 -17.64
C LYS A 270 8.58 -17.23 -17.86
N ALA A 271 8.62 -18.21 -16.95
CA ALA A 271 7.78 -19.39 -17.05
C ALA A 271 6.30 -19.01 -17.04
N SER A 272 5.90 -18.12 -16.13
CA SER A 272 4.52 -17.62 -16.04
C SER A 272 4.11 -16.84 -17.30
N PHE A 273 4.98 -15.96 -17.83
CA PHE A 273 4.68 -15.23 -19.07
C PHE A 273 4.60 -16.14 -20.30
N ARG A 274 5.48 -17.14 -20.43
CA ARG A 274 5.38 -18.15 -21.49
C ARG A 274 4.08 -18.92 -21.39
N ARG A 275 3.67 -19.28 -20.18
CA ARG A 275 2.41 -19.99 -19.97
C ARG A 275 1.20 -19.15 -20.37
N ALA A 276 1.23 -17.84 -20.11
CA ALA A 276 0.20 -16.92 -20.59
C ALA A 276 0.09 -16.94 -22.12
N ILE A 277 1.22 -16.88 -22.83
CA ILE A 277 1.28 -16.92 -24.31
C ILE A 277 0.85 -18.29 -24.88
N GLU A 278 1.16 -19.38 -24.18
CA GLU A 278 0.70 -20.72 -24.58
C GLU A 278 -0.83 -20.88 -24.49
N ILE A 279 -1.46 -20.14 -23.58
CA ILE A 279 -2.92 -20.19 -23.35
C ILE A 279 -3.63 -19.23 -24.31
N ASP A 280 -3.17 -17.99 -24.36
CA ASP A 280 -3.65 -16.97 -25.26
C ASP A 280 -2.46 -16.44 -26.06
N THR A 281 -2.39 -16.84 -27.33
CA THR A 281 -1.33 -16.40 -28.22
C THR A 281 -1.35 -14.89 -28.43
N ASP A 282 -2.49 -14.23 -28.21
CA ASP A 282 -2.69 -12.80 -28.42
C ASP A 282 -2.44 -11.95 -27.16
N GLU A 283 -1.96 -12.58 -26.07
CA GLU A 283 -1.55 -11.91 -24.83
C GLU A 283 -0.29 -11.06 -25.04
N THR A 284 -0.52 -9.89 -25.61
CA THR A 284 0.48 -8.94 -26.10
C THR A 284 1.37 -8.42 -24.97
N ASP A 285 0.82 -8.24 -23.77
CA ASP A 285 1.57 -7.74 -22.63
C ASP A 285 2.61 -8.75 -22.13
N ALA A 286 2.32 -10.05 -22.20
CA ALA A 286 3.28 -11.10 -21.86
C ALA A 286 4.45 -11.14 -22.85
N HIS A 287 4.18 -10.98 -24.15
CA HIS A 287 5.22 -10.84 -25.17
C HIS A 287 6.11 -9.62 -24.90
N TYR A 288 5.53 -8.47 -24.54
CA TYR A 288 6.29 -7.27 -24.20
C TYR A 288 7.22 -7.49 -22.99
N GLN A 289 6.74 -8.13 -21.91
CA GLN A 289 7.58 -8.40 -20.75
C GLN A 289 8.71 -9.38 -21.07
N LEU A 290 8.44 -10.46 -21.80
CA LEU A 290 9.49 -11.41 -22.23
C LEU A 290 10.53 -10.73 -23.12
N GLY A 291 10.12 -9.85 -24.04
CA GLY A 291 11.04 -9.09 -24.88
C GLY A 291 11.96 -8.19 -24.07
N ARG A 292 11.43 -7.47 -23.07
CA ARG A 292 12.23 -6.65 -22.14
C ARG A 292 13.22 -7.48 -21.34
N MET A 293 12.80 -8.64 -20.84
CA MET A 293 13.66 -9.54 -20.08
C MET A 293 14.78 -10.12 -20.96
N ALA A 294 14.46 -10.57 -22.17
CA ALA A 294 15.44 -11.07 -23.13
C ALA A 294 16.46 -9.99 -23.51
N ARG A 295 16.02 -8.74 -23.72
CA ARG A 295 16.91 -7.60 -24.00
C ARG A 295 17.86 -7.33 -22.84
N ALA A 296 17.35 -7.33 -21.61
CA ALA A 296 18.17 -7.14 -20.41
C ALA A 296 19.23 -8.24 -20.23
N GLU A 297 18.95 -9.45 -20.72
CA GLU A 297 19.87 -10.60 -20.72
C GLU A 297 20.84 -10.62 -21.91
N GLY A 298 20.73 -9.68 -22.85
CA GLY A 298 21.52 -9.67 -24.08
C GLY A 298 21.06 -10.70 -25.12
N ARG A 299 19.92 -11.38 -24.91
CA ARG A 299 19.28 -12.25 -25.92
C ARG A 299 18.48 -11.39 -26.91
N LEU A 300 19.21 -10.63 -27.73
CA LEU A 300 18.63 -9.56 -28.55
C LEU A 300 17.72 -10.09 -29.67
N ALA A 301 18.07 -11.23 -30.29
CA ALA A 301 17.23 -11.86 -31.30
C ALA A 301 15.86 -12.29 -30.73
N ASP A 302 15.86 -12.96 -29.57
CA ASP A 302 14.63 -13.34 -28.86
C ASP A 302 13.80 -12.10 -28.47
N ALA A 303 14.48 -11.03 -28.05
CA ALA A 303 13.82 -9.78 -27.68
C ALA A 303 13.08 -9.16 -28.88
N ILE A 304 13.74 -9.08 -30.03
CA ILE A 304 13.15 -8.56 -31.27
C ILE A 304 11.97 -9.43 -31.70
N GLN A 305 12.10 -10.76 -31.68
CA GLN A 305 11.01 -11.67 -32.03
C GLN A 305 9.76 -11.45 -31.15
N HIS A 306 9.95 -11.27 -29.83
CA HIS A 306 8.85 -10.98 -28.92
C HIS A 306 8.24 -9.60 -29.17
N PHE A 307 9.05 -8.57 -29.43
CA PHE A 307 8.52 -7.25 -29.77
C PHE A 307 7.81 -7.23 -31.14
N ASP A 308 8.25 -8.02 -32.12
CA ASP A 308 7.55 -8.17 -33.40
C ASP A 308 6.19 -8.85 -33.25
N ALA A 309 6.06 -9.81 -32.31
CA ALA A 309 4.75 -10.37 -31.96
C ALA A 309 3.80 -9.28 -31.43
N VAL A 310 4.31 -8.39 -30.57
CA VAL A 310 3.54 -7.25 -30.04
C VAL A 310 3.07 -6.31 -31.15
N VAL A 311 3.95 -5.98 -32.11
CA VAL A 311 3.62 -5.09 -33.23
C VAL A 311 2.57 -5.72 -34.16
N ARG A 312 2.56 -7.06 -34.31
CA ARG A 312 1.63 -7.77 -35.21
C ARG A 312 0.20 -7.89 -34.69
N GLN A 313 0.00 -8.07 -33.38
CA GLN A 313 -1.30 -8.50 -32.83
C GLN A 313 -2.30 -7.38 -32.54
N ASN A 314 -1.85 -6.15 -32.24
CA ASN A 314 -2.78 -5.05 -32.07
C ASN A 314 -2.09 -3.69 -32.25
N SER A 315 -2.54 -2.95 -33.27
CA SER A 315 -2.26 -1.53 -33.47
C SER A 315 -3.11 -0.64 -32.56
N SER A 316 -3.38 -1.04 -31.30
CA SER A 316 -4.27 -0.28 -30.40
C SER A 316 -3.77 -0.17 -28.95
N HIS A 317 -3.30 -1.26 -28.34
CA HIS A 317 -2.75 -1.24 -26.98
C HIS A 317 -1.26 -0.84 -27.02
N SER A 318 -0.81 0.12 -26.21
CA SER A 318 0.63 0.36 -25.97
C SER A 318 1.49 0.92 -27.13
N GLN A 319 0.87 1.26 -28.27
CA GLN A 319 1.40 1.54 -29.63
C GLN A 319 2.67 2.40 -29.85
N ASN A 320 3.31 2.99 -28.84
CA ASN A 320 4.54 3.76 -29.07
C ASN A 320 5.73 3.28 -28.23
N GLU A 321 5.53 2.78 -27.01
CA GLU A 321 6.70 2.43 -26.17
C GLU A 321 7.49 1.23 -26.69
N VAL A 322 6.82 0.33 -27.42
CA VAL A 322 7.43 -0.87 -28.01
C VAL A 322 8.47 -0.49 -29.06
N TRP A 323 8.18 0.47 -29.94
CA TRP A 323 9.14 0.95 -30.96
C TRP A 323 10.42 1.51 -30.33
N ARG A 324 10.31 2.16 -29.16
CA ARG A 324 11.49 2.57 -28.38
C ARG A 324 12.28 1.34 -27.89
N GLU A 325 11.61 0.31 -27.37
CA GLU A 325 12.30 -0.91 -26.92
C GLU A 325 12.92 -1.72 -28.07
N ILE A 326 12.27 -1.78 -29.24
CA ILE A 326 12.81 -2.35 -30.48
C ILE A 326 14.07 -1.60 -30.90
N GLY A 327 13.99 -0.27 -30.97
CA GLY A 327 15.14 0.58 -31.31
C GLY A 327 16.32 0.39 -30.35
N ARG A 328 16.05 0.24 -29.05
CA ARG A 328 17.07 -0.08 -28.04
C ARG A 328 17.65 -1.47 -28.23
N ALA A 329 16.83 -2.47 -28.58
CA ALA A 329 17.30 -3.82 -28.86
C ALA A 329 18.24 -3.83 -30.09
N TYR A 330 17.86 -3.16 -31.18
CA TYR A 330 18.69 -3.02 -32.38
C TYR A 330 19.98 -2.23 -32.12
N LEU A 331 19.92 -1.15 -31.32
CA LEU A 331 21.13 -0.42 -30.88
C LEU A 331 22.11 -1.33 -30.15
N GLN A 332 21.61 -2.19 -29.26
CA GLN A 332 22.44 -3.16 -28.53
C GLN A 332 22.95 -4.27 -29.46
N ALA A 333 22.22 -4.60 -30.52
CA ALA A 333 22.59 -5.62 -31.51
C ALA A 333 23.61 -5.11 -32.54
N GLY A 334 23.87 -3.79 -32.56
CA GLY A 334 24.73 -3.16 -33.55
C GLY A 334 24.06 -2.92 -34.90
N GLN A 335 22.75 -3.14 -35.02
CA GLN A 335 21.95 -2.88 -36.21
C GLN A 335 21.45 -1.44 -36.18
N PHE A 336 22.32 -0.49 -36.54
CA PHE A 336 22.05 0.92 -36.29
C PHE A 336 21.01 1.53 -37.24
N GLU A 337 20.91 1.03 -38.47
CA GLU A 337 19.88 1.42 -39.45
C GLU A 337 18.48 1.04 -38.93
N ASP A 338 18.29 -0.24 -38.58
CA ASP A 338 17.02 -0.76 -38.04
C ASP A 338 16.63 -0.02 -36.74
N ALA A 339 17.63 0.29 -35.90
CA ALA A 339 17.43 1.07 -34.69
C ALA A 339 16.92 2.50 -35.00
N ALA A 340 17.53 3.17 -35.97
CA ALA A 340 17.15 4.53 -36.36
C ALA A 340 15.73 4.55 -36.91
N ASP A 341 15.35 3.56 -37.73
CA ASP A 341 13.99 3.46 -38.29
C ASP A 341 12.94 3.18 -37.22
N ALA A 342 13.19 2.25 -36.30
CA ALA A 342 12.29 1.97 -35.18
C ALA A 342 12.12 3.19 -34.26
N LEU A 343 13.21 3.90 -33.95
CA LEU A 343 13.16 5.10 -33.11
C LEU A 343 12.50 6.29 -33.82
N ARG A 344 12.64 6.40 -35.14
CA ARG A 344 11.91 7.37 -35.94
C ARG A 344 10.41 7.12 -35.88
N GLN A 345 9.96 5.87 -36.06
CA GLN A 345 8.55 5.52 -35.92
C GLN A 345 8.00 5.87 -34.53
N PHE A 346 8.80 5.65 -33.48
CA PHE A 346 8.45 6.10 -32.13
C PHE A 346 8.29 7.62 -32.03
N LEU A 347 9.25 8.37 -32.58
CA LEU A 347 9.29 9.83 -32.49
C LEU A 347 8.23 10.52 -33.36
N ASP A 348 7.80 9.92 -34.46
CA ASP A 348 6.69 10.43 -35.29
C ASP A 348 5.40 10.57 -34.47
N LYS A 349 5.23 9.72 -33.45
CA LYS A 349 4.10 9.77 -32.53
C LYS A 349 4.43 10.50 -31.21
N ARG A 350 5.70 10.53 -30.80
CA ARG A 350 6.18 11.12 -29.54
C ARG A 350 7.37 12.07 -29.78
N PRO A 351 7.17 13.20 -30.50
CA PRO A 351 8.28 14.05 -30.93
C PRO A 351 9.02 14.74 -29.78
N SER A 352 8.36 14.88 -28.63
CA SER A 352 8.88 15.55 -27.42
C SER A 352 9.40 14.59 -26.34
N ASN A 353 9.60 13.31 -26.68
CA ASN A 353 10.18 12.33 -25.76
C ASN A 353 11.72 12.40 -25.79
N ALA A 354 12.31 12.83 -24.66
CA ALA A 354 13.75 13.02 -24.55
C ALA A 354 14.55 11.72 -24.72
N GLU A 355 14.08 10.62 -24.14
CA GLU A 355 14.76 9.31 -24.16
C GLU A 355 14.83 8.73 -25.58
N GLY A 356 13.70 8.66 -26.29
CA GLY A 356 13.67 8.15 -27.66
C GLY A 356 14.52 8.98 -28.60
N ARG A 357 14.52 10.31 -28.44
CA ARG A 357 15.30 11.23 -29.27
C ARG A 357 16.80 11.12 -28.96
N TYR A 358 17.16 10.92 -27.70
CA TYR A 358 18.54 10.59 -27.31
C TYR A 358 19.01 9.30 -28.00
N TYR A 359 18.24 8.21 -27.89
CA TYR A 359 18.60 6.95 -28.56
C TYR A 359 18.66 7.10 -30.07
N TYR A 360 17.78 7.90 -30.69
CA TYR A 360 17.81 8.17 -32.12
C TYR A 360 19.11 8.89 -32.53
N GLY A 361 19.52 9.91 -31.77
CA GLY A 361 20.80 10.59 -31.99
C GLY A 361 22.00 9.65 -31.79
N VAL A 362 21.96 8.72 -30.82
CA VAL A 362 22.98 7.68 -30.67
C VAL A 362 23.04 6.76 -31.88
N ALA A 363 21.90 6.33 -32.42
CA ALA A 363 21.83 5.52 -33.64
C ALA A 363 22.46 6.27 -34.84
N LEU A 364 22.07 7.53 -35.05
CA LEU A 364 22.63 8.38 -36.11
C LEU A 364 24.15 8.54 -35.99
N ASN A 365 24.66 8.71 -34.78
CA ASN A 365 26.10 8.83 -34.57
C ASN A 365 26.84 7.54 -34.92
N ARG A 366 26.27 6.39 -34.58
CA ARG A 366 26.84 5.07 -34.94
C ARG A 366 26.82 4.81 -36.44
N LEU A 367 25.88 5.43 -37.16
CA LEU A 367 25.83 5.47 -38.63
C LEU A 367 26.79 6.48 -39.27
N GLY A 368 27.60 7.20 -38.48
CA GLY A 368 28.50 8.24 -38.99
C GLY A 368 27.81 9.57 -39.32
N ARG A 369 26.52 9.72 -39.02
CA ARG A 369 25.74 10.95 -39.22
C ARG A 369 25.88 11.89 -38.02
N GLU A 370 27.13 12.20 -37.66
CA GLU A 370 27.49 12.96 -36.45
C GLU A 370 26.78 14.32 -36.37
N LYS A 371 26.71 15.06 -37.48
CA LYS A 371 26.05 16.38 -37.51
C LYS A 371 24.58 16.30 -37.13
N GLU A 372 23.87 15.29 -37.63
CA GLU A 372 22.45 15.08 -37.32
C GLU A 372 22.26 14.60 -35.89
N ALA A 373 23.15 13.73 -35.40
CA ALA A 373 23.16 13.32 -33.99
C ALA A 373 23.30 14.52 -33.04
N LEU A 374 24.20 15.47 -33.35
CA LEU A 374 24.37 16.68 -32.54
C LEU A 374 23.13 17.59 -32.55
N VAL A 375 22.45 17.68 -33.69
CA VAL A 375 21.16 18.40 -33.78
C VAL A 375 20.14 17.76 -32.86
N GLU A 376 19.99 16.43 -32.91
CA GLU A 376 19.06 15.71 -32.04
C GLU A 376 19.38 15.89 -30.55
N MET A 377 20.66 15.84 -30.17
CA MET A 377 21.11 16.05 -28.80
C MET A 377 20.78 17.46 -28.28
N ASN A 378 20.93 18.48 -29.13
CA ASN A 378 20.53 19.84 -28.77
C ASN A 378 19.02 19.96 -28.57
N VAL A 379 18.22 19.28 -29.41
CA VAL A 379 16.76 19.24 -29.24
C VAL A 379 16.36 18.54 -27.93
N VAL A 380 17.07 17.47 -27.53
CA VAL A 380 16.86 16.85 -26.21
C VAL A 380 17.10 17.85 -25.09
N ILE A 381 18.22 18.57 -25.13
CA ILE A 381 18.57 19.55 -24.09
C ILE A 381 17.51 20.65 -24.01
N GLU A 382 17.13 21.24 -25.14
CA GLU A 382 16.16 22.33 -25.18
C GLU A 382 14.76 21.88 -24.75
N SER A 383 14.33 20.69 -25.19
CA SER A 383 13.05 20.12 -24.81
C SER A 383 12.96 19.87 -23.30
N VAL A 384 14.03 19.37 -22.68
CA VAL A 384 14.04 19.15 -21.23
C VAL A 384 14.10 20.48 -20.47
N ARG A 385 14.88 21.48 -20.92
CA ARG A 385 14.96 22.80 -20.27
C ARG A 385 13.64 23.55 -20.25
N THR A 386 12.87 23.43 -21.32
CA THR A 386 11.56 24.09 -21.48
C THR A 386 10.40 23.27 -20.88
N SER A 387 10.68 22.07 -20.35
CA SER A 387 9.65 21.19 -19.80
C SER A 387 9.15 21.63 -18.41
N PRO A 388 7.86 21.39 -18.09
CA PRO A 388 7.31 21.67 -16.75
C PRO A 388 8.06 20.96 -15.61
N PRO A 389 8.00 21.45 -14.35
CA PRO A 389 8.79 20.92 -13.25
C PRO A 389 8.63 19.42 -12.96
N TYR A 390 7.45 18.85 -13.21
CA TYR A 390 7.21 17.42 -13.02
C TYR A 390 7.91 16.57 -14.10
N LYS A 391 7.94 17.03 -15.36
CA LYS A 391 8.59 16.36 -16.50
C LYS A 391 10.11 16.54 -16.46
N TYR A 392 10.58 17.74 -16.10
CA TYR A 392 12.01 18.02 -15.91
C TYR A 392 12.69 17.04 -14.95
N ARG A 393 12.06 16.72 -13.81
CA ARG A 393 12.65 15.80 -12.83
C ARG A 393 12.84 14.39 -13.37
N MET A 394 11.97 13.94 -14.27
CA MET A 394 12.03 12.60 -14.89
C MET A 394 13.05 12.56 -16.04
N GLU A 395 13.22 13.65 -16.79
CA GLU A 395 14.03 13.67 -18.02
C GLU A 395 15.41 14.34 -17.85
N LYS A 396 15.71 14.95 -16.69
CA LYS A 396 17.00 15.61 -16.44
C LYS A 396 18.22 14.69 -16.63
N SER A 397 18.07 13.38 -16.47
CA SER A 397 19.14 12.41 -16.74
C SER A 397 19.52 12.42 -18.21
N TRP A 398 18.53 12.37 -19.11
CA TRP A 398 18.74 12.39 -20.56
C TRP A 398 19.37 13.69 -21.04
N MET A 399 19.00 14.83 -20.45
CA MET A 399 19.68 16.11 -20.72
C MET A 399 21.18 16.05 -20.38
N ARG A 400 21.55 15.44 -19.23
CA ARG A 400 22.96 15.29 -18.84
C ARG A 400 23.70 14.34 -19.78
N GLU A 401 23.06 13.25 -20.18
CA GLU A 401 23.64 12.31 -21.15
C GLU A 401 23.86 12.97 -22.52
N ALA A 402 22.91 13.78 -22.99
CA ALA A 402 23.05 14.55 -24.22
C ALA A 402 24.16 15.61 -24.14
N GLN A 403 24.30 16.31 -23.00
CA GLN A 403 25.40 17.24 -22.78
C GLN A 403 26.77 16.55 -22.78
N SER A 404 26.86 15.40 -22.09
CA SER A 404 28.07 14.58 -22.08
C SER A 404 28.42 14.07 -23.48
N PHE A 405 27.40 13.68 -24.26
CA PHE A 405 27.58 13.24 -25.64
C PHE A 405 28.22 14.35 -26.48
N ILE A 406 27.67 15.58 -26.45
CA ILE A 406 28.19 16.72 -27.20
C ILE A 406 29.63 17.07 -26.76
N ALA A 407 29.89 17.08 -25.45
CA ALA A 407 31.22 17.37 -24.92
C ALA A 407 32.28 16.38 -25.43
N ASN A 408 31.93 15.09 -25.47
CA ASN A 408 32.83 14.04 -25.95
C ASN A 408 33.05 14.12 -27.47
N SER A 409 32.02 14.45 -28.25
CA SER A 409 32.15 14.67 -29.70
C SER A 409 33.01 15.89 -30.05
N GLY A 410 32.97 16.93 -29.21
CA GLY A 410 33.82 18.12 -29.36
C GLY A 410 35.30 17.89 -29.04
N ALA A 411 35.60 16.93 -28.16
CA ALA A 411 36.98 16.58 -27.77
C ALA A 411 37.70 15.64 -28.75
N GLN A 412 36.98 15.05 -29.72
CA GLN A 412 37.53 14.16 -30.75
C GLN A 412 37.94 14.89 -32.05
N LYS A 413 37.73 16.21 -32.13
CA LYS A 413 38.21 17.10 -33.21
C LYS A 413 39.41 17.88 -32.73
#